data_AF-E4RMF8-F1
#
_entry.id   AF-E4RMF8-F1
#
_cell.length_a   1.000
_cell.length_b   1.000
_cell.length_c   1.000
_cell.angle_alpha   90.00
_cell.angle_beta   90.00
_cell.angle_gamma   90.00
#
_symmetry.space_group_name_H-M   'P 1'
#
loop_
_entity.id
_entity.type
_entity.pdbx_description
1 polymer ?
#
loop_
_entity_poly.entity_id
_entity_poly.type
_entity_poly.pdbx_seq_one_letter_code
_entity_poly.pdbx_strand_id
1 'polypeptide(L)'
;MQPGPVEIIQCPYCDNKFKKSTLMSGNTIGAKFWTDGKREAPMLPDSVVVSFCEKCSEYFWVEDAKKIDQVLYDSDKYSDLEFLKDLTLEEYIYALKQIDIRSDDDTFYLLRQIWWKYNDYYRKNNEAELSQDVEKIMPDLLEKLLNVFDENDDNHLLMKGELLRELGQFEKAKVTLNKISSDEYDKVKQIIIDLAKNEVSELRELKF
;
A
#
# COMPACT_ATOMS: atom_id res chain seq x y z
N MET A 1 -19.56 -3.73 7.65
CA MET A 1 -18.45 -4.70 7.69
C MET A 1 -18.84 -5.82 8.64
N GLN A 2 -18.68 -7.08 8.25
CA GLN A 2 -18.77 -8.22 9.16
C GLN A 2 -17.37 -8.83 9.32
N PRO A 3 -16.77 -8.74 10.52
CA PRO A 3 -15.53 -9.43 10.82
C PRO A 3 -15.66 -10.93 10.57
N GLY A 4 -14.60 -11.53 10.06
CA GLY A 4 -14.44 -12.97 10.02
C GLY A 4 -13.84 -13.51 11.32
N PRO A 5 -13.58 -14.83 11.38
CA PRO A 5 -12.86 -15.41 12.50
C PRO A 5 -11.43 -14.82 12.62
N VAL A 6 -10.90 -14.75 13.83
CA VAL A 6 -9.52 -14.31 14.05
C VAL A 6 -8.60 -15.52 13.88
N GLU A 7 -7.60 -15.39 13.01
CA GLU A 7 -6.55 -16.40 12.84
C GLU A 7 -5.43 -16.16 13.85
N ILE A 8 -4.96 -17.23 14.49
CA ILE A 8 -3.76 -17.18 15.33
C ILE A 8 -2.61 -17.69 14.48
N ILE A 9 -1.65 -16.81 14.21
CA ILE A 9 -0.48 -17.14 13.40
C ILE A 9 0.78 -17.08 14.26
N GLN A 10 1.79 -17.85 13.87
CA GLN A 10 3.11 -17.86 14.50
C GLN A 10 4.14 -17.21 13.57
N CYS A 11 5.00 -16.36 14.15
CA CYS A 11 6.14 -15.78 13.46
C CYS A 11 6.98 -16.87 12.76
N PRO A 12 7.41 -16.68 11.50
CA PRO A 12 8.23 -17.68 10.79
C PRO A 12 9.58 -17.95 11.47
N TYR A 13 10.11 -16.98 12.22
CA TYR A 13 11.46 -17.02 12.77
C TYR A 13 11.53 -17.30 14.27
N CYS A 14 10.41 -17.24 15.00
CA CYS A 14 10.37 -17.51 16.43
C CYS A 14 9.00 -18.01 16.92
N ASP A 15 8.88 -18.28 18.21
CA ASP A 15 7.62 -18.79 18.81
C ASP A 15 6.57 -17.72 19.14
N ASN A 16 6.81 -16.45 18.74
CA ASN A 16 5.82 -15.39 18.96
C ASN A 16 4.55 -15.63 18.15
N LYS A 17 3.41 -15.25 18.71
CA LYS A 17 2.10 -15.44 18.07
C LYS A 17 1.36 -14.12 17.96
N PHE A 18 0.53 -14.01 16.93
CA PHE A 18 -0.24 -12.81 16.64
C PHE A 18 -1.68 -13.18 16.29
N LYS A 19 -2.60 -12.26 16.56
CA LYS A 19 -3.96 -12.27 16.02
C LYS A 19 -3.96 -11.62 14.65
N LYS A 20 -4.46 -12.31 13.64
CA LYS A 20 -4.72 -11.77 12.31
C LYS A 20 -6.22 -11.68 12.12
N SER A 21 -6.71 -10.45 11.99
CA SER A 21 -8.12 -10.19 11.66
C SER A 21 -8.41 -10.70 10.25
N THR A 22 -9.56 -11.34 10.07
CA THR A 22 -10.09 -11.68 8.75
C THR A 22 -11.41 -10.97 8.52
N LEU A 23 -11.85 -10.96 7.27
CA LEU A 23 -13.10 -10.33 6.87
C LEU A 23 -14.04 -11.36 6.27
N MET A 24 -15.25 -11.47 6.82
CA MET A 24 -16.29 -12.33 6.26
C MET A 24 -17.05 -11.60 5.16
N SER A 25 -17.37 -10.33 5.38
CA SER A 25 -17.98 -9.48 4.34
C SER A 25 -17.66 -7.99 4.56
N GLY A 26 -17.48 -7.28 3.46
CA GLY A 26 -17.26 -5.84 3.45
C GLY A 26 -17.91 -5.18 2.24
N ASN A 27 -17.99 -3.86 2.27
CA ASN A 27 -18.45 -3.05 1.15
C ASN A 27 -17.64 -1.76 1.05
N THR A 28 -17.80 -1.03 -0.05
CA THR A 28 -17.07 0.21 -0.32
C THR A 28 -17.88 1.47 0.06
N ILE A 29 -18.90 1.34 0.92
CA ILE A 29 -19.68 2.51 1.37
C ILE A 29 -18.76 3.43 2.17
N GLY A 30 -18.70 4.70 1.76
CA GLY A 30 -17.82 5.69 2.36
C GLY A 30 -16.35 5.54 1.96
N ALA A 31 -16.05 4.75 0.94
CA ALA A 31 -14.69 4.64 0.42
C ALA A 31 -14.25 5.93 -0.26
N LYS A 32 -12.99 6.30 -0.04
CA LYS A 32 -12.29 7.34 -0.80
C LYS A 32 -11.33 6.68 -1.78
N PHE A 33 -11.22 7.27 -2.96
CA PHE A 33 -10.32 6.82 -4.02
C PHE A 33 -9.36 7.96 -4.33
N TRP A 34 -8.09 7.63 -4.56
CA TRP A 34 -7.03 8.59 -4.79
C TRP A 34 -6.39 8.35 -6.16
N THR A 35 -5.82 9.39 -6.76
CA THR A 35 -5.21 9.33 -8.09
C THR A 35 -4.04 8.34 -8.17
N ASP A 36 -3.35 8.09 -7.06
CA ASP A 36 -2.27 7.07 -6.92
C ASP A 36 -2.77 5.63 -6.75
N GLY A 37 -4.06 5.40 -7.01
CA GLY A 37 -4.68 4.08 -6.92
C GLY A 37 -4.97 3.62 -5.49
N LYS A 38 -4.65 4.42 -4.46
CA LYS A 38 -5.01 4.07 -3.10
C LYS A 38 -6.51 4.17 -2.89
N ARG A 39 -7.06 3.16 -2.20
CA ARG A 39 -8.45 3.14 -1.73
C ARG A 39 -8.46 3.14 -0.21
N GLU A 40 -9.16 4.09 0.39
CA GLU A 40 -9.44 4.09 1.83
C GLU A 40 -10.89 3.67 2.04
N ALA A 41 -11.12 2.40 2.41
CA ALA A 41 -12.46 1.84 2.58
C ALA A 41 -12.66 1.34 4.02
N PRO A 42 -13.28 2.14 4.92
CA PRO A 42 -13.47 1.76 6.33
C PRO A 42 -14.27 0.46 6.53
N MET A 43 -15.13 0.13 5.57
CA MET A 43 -15.99 -1.06 5.59
C MET A 43 -15.42 -2.27 4.84
N LEU A 44 -14.23 -2.11 4.26
CA LEU A 44 -13.46 -3.13 3.54
C LEU A 44 -11.96 -2.85 3.74
N PRO A 45 -11.45 -2.98 4.99
CA PRO A 45 -10.06 -2.69 5.28
C PRO A 45 -9.13 -3.69 4.58
N ASP A 46 -7.96 -3.20 4.17
CA ASP A 46 -6.94 -4.04 3.57
C ASP A 46 -6.30 -4.96 4.64
N SER A 47 -5.91 -6.16 4.22
CA SER A 47 -5.22 -7.10 5.10
C SER A 47 -3.75 -6.75 5.24
N VAL A 48 -3.18 -6.95 6.43
CA VAL A 48 -1.73 -6.82 6.67
C VAL A 48 -1.00 -7.94 5.91
N VAL A 49 -0.10 -7.56 5.00
CA VAL A 49 0.68 -8.51 4.16
C VAL A 49 2.12 -8.65 4.67
N VAL A 50 2.69 -7.58 5.22
CA VAL A 50 4.03 -7.56 5.83
C VAL A 50 3.89 -7.01 7.24
N SER A 51 4.61 -7.61 8.19
CA SER A 51 4.62 -7.13 9.58
C SER A 51 5.99 -7.34 10.22
N PHE A 52 6.15 -6.79 11.42
CA PHE A 52 7.38 -6.82 12.20
C PHE A 52 7.16 -7.57 13.51
N CYS A 53 8.08 -8.46 13.87
CA CYS A 53 8.04 -9.17 15.13
C CYS A 53 8.99 -8.53 16.16
N GLU A 54 8.45 -7.79 17.12
CA GLU A 54 9.24 -7.14 18.17
C GLU A 54 10.09 -8.13 19.01
N LYS A 55 9.67 -9.39 19.13
CA LYS A 55 10.38 -10.42 19.91
C LYS A 55 11.70 -10.87 19.28
N CYS A 56 11.75 -11.02 17.96
CA CYS A 56 12.96 -11.45 17.24
C CYS A 56 13.56 -10.37 16.34
N SER A 57 12.92 -9.21 16.26
CA SER A 57 13.29 -8.07 15.43
C SER A 57 13.37 -8.38 13.94
N GLU A 58 12.54 -9.31 13.46
CA GLU A 58 12.48 -9.69 12.05
C GLU A 58 11.21 -9.16 11.37
N TYR A 59 11.37 -8.68 10.13
CA TYR A 59 10.26 -8.44 9.21
C TYR A 59 9.88 -9.74 8.51
N PHE A 60 8.58 -9.97 8.29
CA PHE A 60 8.11 -11.19 7.65
C PHE A 60 6.86 -10.96 6.79
N TRP A 61 6.75 -11.74 5.73
CA TRP A 61 5.52 -11.87 4.96
C TRP A 61 4.51 -12.66 5.79
N VAL A 62 3.31 -12.11 5.96
CA VAL A 62 2.25 -12.73 6.78
C VAL A 62 1.81 -14.08 6.21
N GLU A 63 2.00 -14.33 4.93
CA GLU A 63 1.75 -15.63 4.30
C GLU A 63 2.76 -16.72 4.69
N ASP A 64 3.99 -16.36 5.06
CA ASP A 64 5.00 -17.30 5.54
C ASP A 64 4.69 -17.76 6.99
N ALA A 65 3.84 -17.01 7.70
CA ALA A 65 3.47 -17.31 9.06
C ALA A 65 2.50 -18.49 9.13
N LYS A 66 2.85 -19.50 9.93
CA LYS A 66 2.00 -20.68 10.12
C LYS A 66 0.75 -20.32 10.91
N LYS A 67 -0.43 -20.68 10.39
CA LYS A 67 -1.67 -20.68 11.16
C LYS A 67 -1.67 -21.82 12.19
N ILE A 68 -1.80 -21.46 13.46
CA ILE A 68 -1.80 -22.37 14.61
C ILE A 68 -3.22 -22.66 15.08
N ASP A 69 -4.11 -21.67 15.01
CA ASP A 69 -5.48 -21.79 15.50
C ASP A 69 -6.40 -20.79 14.79
N GLN A 70 -7.70 -20.92 15.03
CA GLN A 70 -8.72 -19.98 14.59
C GLN A 70 -9.82 -19.88 15.65
N VAL A 71 -10.21 -18.65 15.98
CA VAL A 71 -11.23 -18.37 16.99
C VAL A 71 -12.32 -17.44 16.44
N LEU A 72 -13.48 -17.42 17.10
CA LEU A 72 -14.51 -16.42 16.83
C LEU A 72 -13.97 -15.01 17.15
N TYR A 73 -14.49 -14.00 16.45
CA TYR A 73 -14.02 -12.62 16.59
C TYR A 73 -14.13 -12.06 18.02
N ASP A 74 -15.16 -12.49 18.75
CA ASP A 74 -15.49 -12.09 20.12
C ASP A 74 -14.99 -13.08 21.20
N SER A 75 -14.13 -14.03 20.82
CA SER A 75 -13.57 -15.02 21.74
C SER A 75 -12.52 -14.41 22.68
N ASP A 76 -12.64 -14.69 23.98
CA ASP A 76 -11.64 -14.32 24.99
C ASP A 76 -10.35 -15.18 24.94
N LYS A 77 -10.36 -16.28 24.18
CA LYS A 77 -9.17 -17.11 23.95
C LYS A 77 -8.09 -16.27 23.24
N TYR A 78 -6.86 -16.28 23.77
CA TYR A 78 -5.74 -15.47 23.28
C TYR A 78 -5.94 -13.95 23.40
N SER A 79 -6.63 -13.51 24.45
CA SER A 79 -6.82 -12.09 24.76
C SER A 79 -5.51 -11.35 25.03
N ASP A 80 -4.47 -12.05 25.47
CA ASP A 80 -3.12 -11.57 25.73
C ASP A 80 -2.27 -11.36 24.47
N LEU A 81 -2.63 -11.98 23.33
CA LEU A 81 -1.91 -11.78 22.07
C LEU A 81 -2.25 -10.43 21.44
N GLU A 82 -1.27 -9.82 20.79
CA GLU A 82 -1.49 -8.61 19.99
C GLU A 82 -2.03 -8.93 18.60
N PHE A 83 -2.79 -8.00 18.02
CA PHE A 83 -3.10 -8.04 16.60
C PHE A 83 -1.88 -7.67 15.76
N LEU A 84 -1.77 -8.26 14.56
CA LEU A 84 -0.83 -7.78 13.55
C LEU A 84 -1.03 -6.29 13.33
N LYS A 85 0.08 -5.56 13.34
CA LYS A 85 0.13 -4.14 13.03
C LYS A 85 0.62 -4.00 11.58
N ASP A 86 -0.03 -3.10 10.86
CA ASP A 86 0.50 -2.59 9.60
C ASP A 86 1.73 -1.73 9.89
N LEU A 87 2.68 -1.69 8.95
CA LEU A 87 3.94 -1.00 9.14
C LEU A 87 3.80 0.52 8.93
N THR A 88 4.64 1.29 9.61
CA THR A 88 4.84 2.72 9.33
C THR A 88 5.61 2.92 8.01
N LEU A 89 5.69 4.17 7.54
CA LEU A 89 6.48 4.52 6.35
C LEU A 89 7.95 4.08 6.51
N GLU A 90 8.56 4.43 7.64
CA GLU A 90 9.94 4.10 7.96
C GLU A 90 10.12 2.58 8.06
N GLU A 91 9.20 1.88 8.71
CA GLU A 91 9.25 0.43 8.81
C GLU A 91 9.13 -0.27 7.46
N TYR A 92 8.31 0.24 6.53
CA TYR A 92 8.29 -0.28 5.15
C TYR A 92 9.61 -0.02 4.42
N ILE A 93 10.23 1.15 4.62
CA ILE A 93 11.55 1.48 4.06
C ILE A 93 12.64 0.55 4.63
N TYR A 94 12.57 0.20 5.91
CA TYR A 94 13.46 -0.78 6.53
C TYR A 94 13.17 -2.21 6.05
N ALA A 95 11.90 -2.59 5.96
CA ALA A 95 11.48 -3.90 5.46
C ALA A 95 12.03 -4.14 4.05
N LEU A 96 11.95 -3.16 3.14
CA LEU A 96 12.51 -3.23 1.78
C LEU A 96 14.02 -3.57 1.75
N LYS A 97 14.76 -3.31 2.83
CA LYS A 97 16.20 -3.60 2.92
C LYS A 97 16.52 -4.92 3.61
N GLN A 98 15.60 -5.46 4.40
CA GLN A 98 15.86 -6.58 5.33
C GLN A 98 15.08 -7.83 4.98
N ILE A 99 13.84 -7.69 4.50
CA ILE A 99 12.99 -8.82 4.19
C ILE A 99 13.49 -9.57 2.95
N ASP A 100 13.25 -10.88 2.91
CA ASP A 100 13.52 -11.68 1.72
C ASP A 100 12.57 -11.27 0.58
N ILE A 101 13.14 -10.75 -0.51
CA ILE A 101 12.41 -10.34 -1.72
C ILE A 101 12.48 -11.49 -2.71
N ARG A 102 11.33 -12.15 -2.95
CA ARG A 102 11.26 -13.39 -3.72
C ARG A 102 10.90 -13.14 -5.19
N SER A 103 10.38 -11.96 -5.51
CA SER A 103 9.90 -11.60 -6.85
C SER A 103 9.87 -10.08 -7.10
N ASP A 104 9.63 -9.70 -8.36
CA ASP A 104 9.34 -8.31 -8.72
C ASP A 104 8.02 -7.83 -8.10
N ASP A 105 7.05 -8.71 -7.89
CA ASP A 105 5.79 -8.40 -7.20
C ASP A 105 5.99 -8.03 -5.72
N ASP A 106 6.91 -8.72 -5.03
CA ASP A 106 7.29 -8.38 -3.65
C ASP A 106 7.91 -6.97 -3.60
N THR A 107 8.81 -6.68 -4.56
CA THR A 107 9.45 -5.36 -4.69
C THR A 107 8.40 -4.28 -4.98
N PHE A 108 7.49 -4.55 -5.91
CA PHE A 108 6.39 -3.67 -6.28
C PHE A 108 5.49 -3.39 -5.08
N TYR A 109 5.08 -4.43 -4.35
CA TYR A 109 4.24 -4.30 -3.18
C TYR A 109 4.85 -3.35 -2.15
N LEU A 110 6.11 -3.58 -1.76
CA LEU A 110 6.80 -2.77 -0.75
C LEU A 110 6.95 -1.32 -1.20
N LEU A 111 7.40 -1.09 -2.43
CA LEU A 111 7.57 0.26 -2.97
C LEU A 111 6.23 1.00 -3.10
N ARG A 112 5.16 0.32 -3.50
CA ARG A 112 3.81 0.89 -3.52
C ARG A 112 3.33 1.25 -2.12
N GLN A 113 3.56 0.41 -1.12
CA GLN A 113 3.21 0.75 0.27
C GLN A 113 3.97 1.99 0.75
N ILE A 114 5.28 2.08 0.45
CA ILE A 114 6.10 3.26 0.75
C ILE A 114 5.51 4.51 0.09
N TRP A 115 5.21 4.45 -1.21
CA TRP A 115 4.59 5.56 -1.94
C TRP A 115 3.25 5.98 -1.33
N TRP A 116 2.36 5.02 -1.07
CA TRP A 116 1.06 5.29 -0.45
C TRP A 116 1.17 5.85 0.96
N LYS A 117 2.09 5.37 1.79
CA LYS A 117 2.33 5.87 3.16
C LYS A 117 2.96 7.25 3.15
N TYR A 118 3.85 7.53 2.20
CA TYR A 118 4.36 8.88 1.98
C TYR A 118 3.24 9.85 1.57
N ASN A 119 2.41 9.44 0.62
CA ASN A 119 1.25 10.21 0.18
C ASN A 119 0.19 10.41 1.29
N ASP A 120 0.11 9.51 2.29
CA ASP A 120 -0.78 9.71 3.44
C ASP A 120 -0.46 10.97 4.23
N TYR A 121 0.80 11.41 4.22
CA TYR A 121 1.18 12.65 4.88
C TYR A 121 0.48 13.86 4.24
N TYR A 122 0.40 13.87 2.91
CA TYR A 122 -0.31 14.89 2.16
C TYR A 122 -1.84 14.73 2.27
N ARG A 123 -2.36 13.49 2.30
CA ARG A 123 -3.81 13.24 2.50
C ARG A 123 -4.33 13.80 3.81
N LYS A 124 -3.51 13.74 4.86
CA LYS A 124 -3.87 14.14 6.22
C LYS A 124 -3.41 15.56 6.57
N ASN A 125 -2.74 16.26 5.66
CA ASN A 125 -2.13 17.58 5.88
C ASN A 125 -1.16 17.59 7.07
N ASN A 126 -0.34 16.54 7.17
CA ASN A 126 0.69 16.41 8.19
C ASN A 126 2.08 16.24 7.56
N GLU A 127 2.30 16.73 6.34
CA GLU A 127 3.59 16.73 5.64
C GLU A 127 4.73 17.35 6.48
N ALA A 128 4.41 18.27 7.39
CA ALA A 128 5.38 18.84 8.34
C ALA A 128 5.96 17.82 9.35
N GLU A 129 5.33 16.64 9.49
CA GLU A 129 5.80 15.54 10.35
C GLU A 129 6.77 14.59 9.62
N LEU A 130 6.97 14.74 8.31
CA LEU A 130 7.93 13.93 7.57
C LEU A 130 9.35 14.19 8.08
N SER A 131 10.11 13.12 8.30
CA SER A 131 11.51 13.25 8.68
C SER A 131 12.37 13.66 7.48
N GLN A 132 13.38 14.49 7.73
CA GLN A 132 14.35 14.92 6.69
C GLN A 132 15.06 13.74 6.03
N ASP A 133 15.31 12.66 6.79
CA ASP A 133 15.93 11.45 6.27
C ASP A 133 15.02 10.75 5.25
N VAL A 134 13.70 10.70 5.51
CA VAL A 134 12.71 10.18 4.56
C VAL A 134 12.66 11.07 3.31
N GLU A 135 12.52 12.38 3.47
CA GLU A 135 12.47 13.32 2.34
C GLU A 135 13.68 13.18 1.40
N LYS A 136 14.86 12.93 1.96
CA LYS A 136 16.10 12.76 1.20
C LYS A 136 16.13 11.48 0.36
N ILE A 137 15.55 10.38 0.84
CA ILE A 137 15.61 9.07 0.16
C ILE A 137 14.40 8.80 -0.73
N MET A 138 13.27 9.49 -0.51
CA MET A 138 12.04 9.25 -1.26
C MET A 138 12.21 9.41 -2.79
N PRO A 139 12.93 10.40 -3.33
CA PRO A 139 13.12 10.51 -4.78
C PRO A 139 13.71 9.24 -5.41
N ASP A 140 14.72 8.63 -4.78
CA ASP A 140 15.35 7.40 -5.27
C ASP A 140 14.39 6.19 -5.18
N LEU A 141 13.55 6.13 -4.13
CA LEU A 141 12.56 5.08 -3.96
C LEU A 141 11.42 5.18 -4.99
N LEU A 142 10.97 6.40 -5.29
CA LEU A 142 9.95 6.66 -6.32
C LEU A 142 10.49 6.37 -7.72
N GLU A 143 11.74 6.72 -8.02
CA GLU A 143 12.38 6.34 -9.26
C GLU A 143 12.55 4.82 -9.36
N LYS A 144 12.87 4.13 -8.26
CA LYS A 144 12.87 2.66 -8.25
C LYS A 144 11.48 2.10 -8.56
N LEU A 145 10.42 2.66 -7.99
CA LEU A 145 9.04 2.24 -8.28
C LEU A 145 8.66 2.43 -9.76
N LEU A 146 9.07 3.55 -10.38
CA LEU A 146 8.85 3.79 -11.82
C LEU A 146 9.39 2.68 -12.72
N ASN A 147 10.48 2.04 -12.30
CA ASN A 147 11.16 0.99 -13.05
C ASN A 147 10.58 -0.41 -12.83
N VAL A 148 9.70 -0.60 -11.83
CA VAL A 148 9.10 -1.91 -11.49
C VAL A 148 7.70 -2.09 -12.09
N PHE A 149 7.03 -1.01 -12.50
CA PHE A 149 5.73 -1.12 -13.18
C PHE A 149 5.82 -1.88 -14.51
N ASP A 150 5.09 -3.00 -14.60
CA ASP A 150 4.81 -3.70 -15.86
C ASP A 150 4.06 -2.80 -16.86
N GLU A 151 4.65 -2.53 -18.03
CA GLU A 151 4.04 -1.71 -19.07
C GLU A 151 3.00 -2.46 -19.94
N ASN A 152 2.78 -3.75 -19.70
CA ASN A 152 1.75 -4.54 -20.36
C ASN A 152 0.44 -4.61 -19.56
N ASP A 153 0.43 -4.09 -18.33
CA ASP A 153 -0.74 -4.03 -17.46
C ASP A 153 -1.29 -2.60 -17.41
N ASP A 154 -2.57 -2.43 -17.76
CA ASP A 154 -3.21 -1.12 -17.87
C ASP A 154 -3.33 -0.42 -16.49
N ASN A 155 -3.49 -1.16 -15.40
CA ASN A 155 -3.49 -0.61 -14.04
C ASN A 155 -2.10 -0.10 -13.65
N HIS A 156 -1.05 -0.84 -13.98
CA HIS A 156 0.34 -0.41 -13.80
C HIS A 156 0.66 0.83 -14.64
N LEU A 157 0.19 0.91 -15.88
CA LEU A 157 0.33 2.11 -16.70
C LEU A 157 -0.40 3.32 -16.10
N LEU A 158 -1.59 3.14 -15.51
CA LEU A 158 -2.32 4.19 -14.83
C LEU A 158 -1.53 4.72 -13.63
N MET A 159 -1.07 3.82 -12.76
CA MET A 159 -0.28 4.17 -11.58
C MET A 159 1.08 4.78 -11.94
N LYS A 160 1.77 4.26 -12.97
CA LYS A 160 3.03 4.81 -13.47
C LYS A 160 2.84 6.22 -14.01
N GLY A 161 1.78 6.43 -14.79
CA GLY A 161 1.40 7.74 -15.30
C GLY A 161 1.14 8.75 -14.18
N GLU A 162 0.45 8.33 -13.13
CA GLU A 162 0.26 9.15 -11.94
C GLU A 162 1.56 9.47 -11.22
N LEU A 163 2.42 8.48 -10.96
CA LEU A 163 3.69 8.73 -10.28
C LEU A 163 4.58 9.69 -11.07
N LEU A 164 4.61 9.57 -12.41
CA LEU A 164 5.28 10.54 -13.28
C LEU A 164 4.70 11.94 -13.14
N ARG A 165 3.38 12.08 -12.97
CA ARG A 165 2.71 13.38 -12.74
C ARG A 165 3.11 13.98 -11.39
N GLU A 166 3.12 13.18 -10.31
CA GLU A 166 3.53 13.63 -8.98
C GLU A 166 4.99 14.10 -8.97
N LEU A 167 5.86 13.44 -9.73
CA LEU A 167 7.26 13.84 -9.91
C LEU A 167 7.46 15.03 -10.87
N GLY A 168 6.38 15.66 -11.36
CA GLY A 168 6.43 16.79 -12.29
C GLY A 168 6.83 16.42 -13.72
N GLN A 169 6.94 15.13 -14.05
CA GLN A 169 7.27 14.63 -15.40
C GLN A 169 6.02 14.57 -16.28
N PHE A 170 5.29 15.69 -16.39
CA PHE A 170 3.94 15.78 -16.97
C PHE A 170 3.82 15.24 -18.41
N GLU A 171 4.81 15.52 -19.27
CA GLU A 171 4.79 14.98 -20.65
C GLU A 171 4.90 13.46 -20.68
N LYS A 172 5.81 12.89 -19.86
CA LYS A 172 5.95 11.43 -19.75
C LYS A 172 4.71 10.79 -19.13
N ALA A 173 4.09 11.45 -18.16
CA ALA A 173 2.83 11.02 -17.56
C ALA A 173 1.76 10.86 -18.66
N LYS A 174 1.54 11.90 -19.48
CA LYS A 174 0.57 11.85 -20.59
C LYS A 174 0.90 10.77 -21.61
N VAL A 175 2.16 10.63 -22.01
CA VAL A 175 2.60 9.57 -22.94
C VAL A 175 2.30 8.19 -22.38
N THR A 176 2.57 7.96 -21.09
CA THR A 176 2.33 6.68 -20.42
C THR A 176 0.84 6.38 -20.31
N LEU A 177 0.03 7.34 -19.87
CA LEU A 177 -1.43 7.19 -19.73
C LEU A 177 -2.11 6.91 -21.08
N ASN A 178 -1.60 7.47 -22.18
CA ASN A 178 -2.14 7.23 -23.51
C ASN A 178 -1.86 5.81 -24.06
N LYS A 179 -0.99 5.02 -23.40
CA LYS A 179 -0.81 3.60 -23.74
C LYS A 179 -1.97 2.72 -23.28
N ILE A 180 -2.69 3.15 -22.23
CA ILE A 180 -3.82 2.41 -21.66
C ILE A 180 -4.91 2.24 -22.72
N SER A 181 -5.31 0.99 -22.94
CA SER A 181 -6.23 0.60 -24.01
C SER A 181 -7.64 0.25 -23.51
N SER A 182 -7.76 -0.18 -22.25
CA SER A 182 -9.02 -0.51 -21.59
C SER A 182 -9.85 0.75 -21.31
N ASP A 183 -11.14 0.67 -21.63
CA ASP A 183 -12.15 1.68 -21.32
C ASP A 183 -12.51 1.74 -19.83
N GLU A 184 -12.18 0.71 -19.05
CA GLU A 184 -12.37 0.66 -17.59
C GLU A 184 -11.75 1.87 -16.89
N TYR A 185 -10.60 2.34 -17.38
CA TYR A 185 -9.84 3.41 -16.75
C TYR A 185 -10.12 4.81 -17.33
N ASP A 186 -10.96 4.94 -18.36
CA ASP A 186 -11.10 6.19 -19.13
C ASP A 186 -11.41 7.40 -18.25
N LYS A 187 -12.33 7.27 -17.28
CA LYS A 187 -12.69 8.38 -16.38
C LYS A 187 -11.49 8.83 -15.53
N VAL A 188 -10.76 7.89 -14.94
CA VAL A 188 -9.62 8.17 -14.06
C VAL A 188 -8.41 8.66 -14.86
N LYS A 189 -8.11 7.99 -15.98
CA LYS A 189 -7.09 8.38 -16.96
C LYS A 189 -7.29 9.82 -17.40
N GLN A 190 -8.52 10.21 -17.75
CA GLN A 190 -8.81 11.56 -18.21
C GLN A 190 -8.59 12.61 -17.10
N ILE A 191 -8.99 12.31 -15.86
CA ILE A 191 -8.71 13.16 -14.70
C ILE A 191 -7.20 13.39 -14.54
N ILE A 192 -6.40 12.31 -14.56
CA ILE A 192 -4.94 12.41 -14.38
C ILE A 192 -4.30 13.17 -15.55
N ILE A 193 -4.74 12.92 -16.79
CA ILE A 193 -4.28 13.65 -17.98
C ILE A 193 -4.56 15.15 -17.84
N ASP A 194 -5.75 15.53 -17.35
CA ASP A 194 -6.10 16.94 -17.20
C ASP A 194 -5.33 17.60 -16.06
N LEU A 195 -5.05 16.89 -14.96
CA LEU A 195 -4.11 17.37 -13.93
C LEU A 195 -2.71 17.60 -14.52
N ALA A 196 -2.21 16.65 -15.32
CA ALA A 196 -0.90 16.77 -15.96
C ALA A 196 -0.84 17.91 -16.99
N LYS A 197 -1.90 18.18 -17.75
CA LYS A 197 -1.98 19.34 -18.67
C LYS A 197 -1.91 20.68 -17.94
N ASN A 198 -2.43 20.73 -16.72
CA ASN A 198 -2.42 21.94 -15.89
C ASN A 198 -1.21 22.00 -14.96
N GLU A 199 -0.23 21.11 -15.14
CA GLU A 199 0.99 21.03 -14.32
C GLU A 199 0.71 20.91 -12.81
N VAL A 200 -0.41 20.29 -12.46
CA VAL A 200 -0.78 20.01 -11.07
C VAL A 200 -0.06 18.73 -10.68
N SER A 201 0.88 18.80 -9.75
CA SER A 201 1.62 17.63 -9.22
C SER A 201 1.01 17.08 -7.94
N GLU A 202 0.16 17.84 -7.24
CA GLU A 202 -0.39 17.41 -5.96
C GLU A 202 -1.33 16.21 -6.13
N LEU A 203 -1.31 15.32 -5.14
CA LEU A 203 -2.24 14.20 -5.02
C LEU A 203 -3.70 14.70 -4.96
N ARG A 204 -4.63 14.00 -5.62
CA ARG A 204 -6.05 14.36 -5.61
C ARG A 204 -6.94 13.17 -5.21
N GLU A 205 -8.01 13.48 -4.49
CA GLU A 205 -9.12 12.54 -4.26
C GLU A 205 -10.00 12.50 -5.51
N LEU A 206 -10.32 11.29 -5.97
CA LEU A 206 -11.23 11.03 -7.07
C LEU A 206 -12.67 11.13 -6.56
N LYS A 207 -13.40 12.12 -7.07
CA LYS A 207 -14.82 12.34 -6.77
C LYS A 207 -15.65 11.92 -7.98
N PHE A 208 -16.45 10.87 -7.82
CA PHE A 208 -17.21 10.26 -8.90
C PHE A 208 -18.65 10.73 -8.99
#